data_AF-A0A6X2PU86-F1
#
_entry.id   AF-A0A6X2PU86-F1
#
_cell.length_a   1.000
_cell.length_b   1.000
_cell.length_c   1.000
_cell.angle_alpha   90.00
_cell.angle_beta   90.00
_cell.angle_gamma   90.00
#
_symmetry.space_group_name_H-M   'P 1'
#
loop_
_entity.id
_entity.type
_entity.pdbx_description
1 polymer ?
#
loop_
_entity_poly.entity_id
_entity_poly.type
_entity_poly.pdbx_seq_one_letter_code
_entity_poly.pdbx_strand_id
1 'polypeptide(L)'
;MKQYQNLNIWIEAEAWDENNWDMEDSNLDVIVTFSNRSKWIATFFTYKNIQSLQVKNKQTGECMNGTYFFASDMILIDNTSRERVYEVIAHLMAQEEFETAFTKYPDVDKSEDYLYPTNFFKNSY
;
A
#
# COMPACT_ATOMS: atom_id res chain seq x y z
N MET A 1 17.13 -10.92 -7.85
CA MET A 1 16.87 -9.61 -7.22
C MET A 1 17.38 -8.45 -8.10
N LYS A 2 16.78 -8.20 -9.27
CA LYS A 2 17.12 -7.07 -10.17
C LYS A 2 15.92 -6.13 -10.43
N GLN A 3 14.75 -6.41 -9.83
CA GLN A 3 13.47 -5.87 -10.31
C GLN A 3 13.03 -4.54 -9.67
N TYR A 4 13.76 -4.02 -8.66
CA TYR A 4 13.30 -2.86 -7.87
C TYR A 4 14.16 -1.60 -8.00
N GLN A 5 15.13 -1.54 -8.92
CA GLN A 5 15.99 -0.34 -9.04
C GLN A 5 15.24 0.92 -9.49
N ASN A 6 14.01 0.78 -10.00
CA ASN A 6 13.21 1.89 -10.54
C ASN A 6 12.00 2.24 -9.67
N LEU A 7 11.85 1.64 -8.49
CA LEU A 7 10.71 1.89 -7.61
C LEU A 7 11.13 1.99 -6.14
N ASN A 8 10.41 2.81 -5.40
CA ASN A 8 10.54 3.00 -3.96
C ASN A 8 9.17 2.69 -3.34
N ILE A 9 9.15 1.82 -2.33
CA ILE A 9 7.93 1.41 -1.63
C ILE A 9 8.03 1.91 -0.19
N TRP A 10 7.07 2.77 0.15
CA TRP A 10 6.81 3.20 1.51
C TRP A 10 5.60 2.43 2.05
N ILE A 11 5.74 1.88 3.25
CA ILE A 11 4.71 1.11 3.95
C ILE A 11 4.40 1.86 5.24
N GLU A 12 3.15 2.29 5.41
CA GLU A 12 2.73 3.11 6.55
C GLU A 12 3.10 2.48 7.89
N ALA A 13 2.89 1.16 8.03
CA ALA A 13 3.12 0.45 9.28
C ALA A 13 4.58 0.44 9.75
N GLU A 14 5.55 0.70 8.86
CA GLU A 14 6.96 0.83 9.25
C GLU A 14 7.25 2.12 10.01
N ALA A 15 6.33 3.09 9.98
CA ALA A 15 6.38 4.31 10.77
C ALA A 15 5.61 4.21 12.11
N TRP A 16 4.92 3.11 12.37
CA TRP A 16 4.22 2.88 13.63
C TRP A 16 5.17 2.36 14.72
N ASP A 17 4.76 2.47 15.98
CA ASP A 17 5.44 1.78 17.08
C ASP A 17 5.37 0.25 16.87
N GLU A 18 6.44 -0.48 17.19
CA GLU A 18 6.58 -1.94 16.95
C GLU A 18 5.41 -2.77 17.51
N ASN A 19 4.75 -2.29 18.57
CA ASN A 19 3.62 -2.99 19.21
C ASN A 19 2.26 -2.78 18.50
N ASN A 20 2.18 -1.92 17.48
CA ASN A 20 0.93 -1.56 16.80
C ASN A 20 0.76 -2.23 15.44
N TRP A 21 1.70 -3.09 15.02
CA TRP A 21 1.66 -3.79 13.74
C TRP A 21 1.45 -5.30 13.91
N ASP A 22 0.18 -5.73 14.01
CA ASP A 22 -0.18 -7.15 13.82
C ASP A 22 -0.25 -7.43 12.31
N MET A 23 0.81 -8.01 11.75
CA MET A 23 0.91 -8.30 10.32
C MET A 23 -0.21 -9.19 9.79
N GLU A 24 -0.87 -9.96 10.66
CA GLU A 24 -1.96 -10.86 10.28
C GLU A 24 -3.34 -10.20 10.41
N ASP A 25 -3.47 -9.10 11.16
CA ASP A 25 -4.74 -8.40 11.41
C ASP A 25 -4.54 -6.87 11.35
N SER A 26 -4.16 -6.40 10.17
CA SER A 26 -3.93 -4.97 9.94
C SER A 26 -4.46 -4.52 8.59
N ASN A 27 -4.63 -3.21 8.48
CA ASN A 27 -4.75 -2.48 7.24
C ASN A 27 -3.71 -1.36 7.21
N LEU A 28 -3.05 -1.14 6.07
CA LEU A 28 -2.01 -0.11 5.95
C LEU A 28 -1.99 0.51 4.56
N ASP A 29 -1.55 1.76 4.47
CA ASP A 29 -1.29 2.39 3.19
C ASP A 29 0.09 1.99 2.63
N VAL A 30 0.12 1.74 1.32
CA VAL A 30 1.34 1.50 0.56
C VAL A 30 1.45 2.53 -0.55
N ILE A 31 2.57 3.26 -0.56
CA ILE A 31 2.90 4.21 -1.62
C ILE A 31 4.02 3.62 -2.47
N VAL A 32 3.77 3.53 -3.77
CA VAL A 32 4.75 3.14 -4.79
C VAL A 32 5.11 4.36 -5.60
N THR A 33 6.37 4.76 -5.49
CA THR A 33 6.94 5.83 -6.32
C THR A 33 7.88 5.20 -7.35
N PHE A 34 7.74 5.57 -8.61
CA PHE A 34 8.66 5.16 -9.67
C PHE A 34 9.73 6.23 -9.94
N SER A 35 10.87 5.82 -10.51
CA SER A 35 11.98 6.72 -10.86
C SER A 35 11.61 7.82 -11.86
N ASN A 36 10.48 7.68 -12.56
CA ASN A 36 9.91 8.70 -13.45
C ASN A 36 9.03 9.72 -12.72
N ARG A 37 9.04 9.71 -11.37
CA ARG A 37 8.23 10.55 -10.47
C ARG A 37 6.75 10.18 -10.35
N SER A 38 6.25 9.20 -11.10
CA SER A 38 4.87 8.75 -10.90
C SER A 38 4.70 8.12 -9.51
N LYS A 39 3.61 8.48 -8.84
CA LYS A 39 3.30 8.07 -7.47
C LYS A 39 1.92 7.44 -7.42
N TRP A 40 1.82 6.34 -6.70
CA TRP A 40 0.62 5.50 -6.66
C TRP A 40 0.36 5.05 -5.24
N ILE A 41 -0.91 4.95 -4.86
CA ILE A 41 -1.33 4.55 -3.51
C ILE A 41 -2.39 3.45 -3.59
N ALA A 42 -2.31 2.51 -2.66
CA ALA A 42 -3.35 1.54 -2.36
C ALA A 42 -3.35 1.25 -0.86
N THR A 43 -4.50 0.88 -0.31
CA THR A 43 -4.63 0.44 1.07
C THR A 43 -4.74 -1.08 1.10
N PHE A 44 -3.79 -1.73 1.76
CA PHE A 44 -3.76 -3.18 1.91
C PHE A 44 -4.52 -3.56 3.17
N PHE A 45 -5.39 -4.57 3.07
CA PHE A 45 -6.13 -5.13 4.20
C PHE A 45 -5.87 -6.62 4.27
N THR A 46 -5.54 -7.12 5.45
CA THR A 46 -5.53 -8.57 5.66
C THR A 46 -6.95 -9.13 5.64
N TYR A 47 -7.13 -10.37 5.19
CA TYR A 47 -8.43 -11.04 5.27
C TYR A 47 -8.98 -11.11 6.70
N LYS A 48 -8.10 -11.36 7.69
CA LYS A 48 -8.47 -11.37 9.11
C LYS A 48 -8.89 -9.97 9.58
N ASN A 49 -8.23 -8.90 9.11
CA ASN A 49 -8.66 -7.54 9.43
C ASN A 49 -10.08 -7.21 8.95
N ILE A 50 -10.47 -7.67 7.75
CA ILE A 50 -11.86 -7.54 7.30
C ILE A 50 -12.84 -8.25 8.26
N GLN A 51 -12.47 -9.43 8.77
CA GLN A 51 -13.30 -10.16 9.74
C GLN A 51 -13.38 -9.42 11.09
N SER A 52 -12.24 -8.95 11.61
CA SER A 52 -12.16 -8.18 12.85
C SER A 52 -12.95 -6.88 12.76
N LEU A 53 -12.83 -6.15 11.64
CA LEU A 53 -13.62 -4.95 11.36
C LEU A 53 -15.12 -5.25 11.26
N GLN A 54 -15.51 -6.36 10.63
CA GLN A 54 -16.93 -6.74 10.57
C GLN A 54 -17.50 -6.99 11.98
N VAL A 55 -16.75 -7.69 12.85
CA VAL A 55 -17.17 -7.96 14.23
C VAL A 55 -17.26 -6.66 15.03
N LYS A 56 -16.24 -5.80 14.94
CA LYS A 56 -16.24 -4.46 15.55
C LYS A 56 -17.46 -3.66 15.09
N ASN A 57 -17.68 -3.57 13.78
CA ASN A 57 -18.76 -2.77 13.19
C ASN A 57 -20.16 -3.26 13.58
N LYS A 58 -20.34 -4.58 13.81
CA LYS A 58 -21.58 -5.12 14.40
C LYS A 58 -21.80 -4.65 15.84
N GLN A 59 -20.74 -4.51 16.62
CA GLN A 59 -20.80 -4.08 18.02
C GLN A 59 -20.98 -2.57 18.16
N THR A 60 -20.35 -1.78 17.28
CA THR A 60 -20.34 -0.31 17.33
C THR A 60 -21.49 0.32 16.53
N GLY A 61 -22.10 -0.42 15.61
CA GLY A 61 -23.12 0.07 14.69
C GLY A 61 -22.55 0.73 13.43
N GLU A 62 -21.23 0.82 13.29
CA GLU A 62 -20.56 1.32 12.09
C GLU A 62 -20.90 0.49 10.85
N CYS A 63 -20.78 1.10 9.67
CA CYS A 63 -21.04 0.47 8.36
C CYS A 63 -22.37 -0.32 8.32
N MET A 64 -23.45 0.31 8.79
CA MET A 64 -24.78 -0.28 8.89
C MET A 64 -24.75 -1.59 9.73
N ASN A 65 -24.24 -1.51 10.96
CA ASN A 65 -24.08 -2.66 11.86
C ASN A 65 -23.23 -3.79 11.23
N GLY A 66 -22.17 -3.43 10.51
CA GLY A 66 -21.29 -4.38 9.82
C GLY A 66 -21.93 -5.10 8.63
N THR A 67 -23.00 -4.56 8.04
CA THR A 67 -23.63 -5.09 6.82
C THR A 67 -22.73 -4.91 5.61
N TYR A 68 -21.94 -3.84 5.57
CA TYR A 68 -20.94 -3.61 4.53
C TYR A 68 -19.61 -3.15 5.15
N PHE A 69 -18.57 -3.15 4.33
CA PHE A 69 -17.33 -2.44 4.59
C PHE A 69 -16.85 -1.88 3.25
N PHE A 70 -16.24 -0.70 3.26
CA PHE A 70 -15.75 -0.04 2.05
C PHE A 70 -14.49 0.75 2.40
N ALA A 71 -13.49 0.65 1.53
CA ALA A 71 -12.36 1.55 1.44
C ALA A 71 -12.03 1.76 -0.05
N SER A 72 -11.57 2.95 -0.40
CA SER A 72 -11.00 3.19 -1.72
C SER A 72 -9.69 2.43 -1.88
N ASP A 73 -9.37 2.02 -3.12
CA ASP A 73 -8.06 1.47 -3.48
C ASP A 73 -7.63 0.25 -2.64
N MET A 74 -8.62 -0.57 -2.27
CA MET A 74 -8.45 -1.72 -1.39
C MET A 74 -7.81 -2.90 -2.11
N ILE A 75 -6.75 -3.45 -1.54
CA ILE A 75 -6.15 -4.73 -1.92
C ILE A 75 -6.24 -5.68 -0.73
N LEU A 76 -6.84 -6.85 -0.92
CA LEU A 76 -6.86 -7.90 0.10
C LEU A 76 -5.61 -8.78 0.00
N ILE A 77 -4.95 -8.98 1.13
CA ILE A 77 -3.71 -9.75 1.25
C ILE A 77 -3.80 -10.72 2.43
N ASP A 78 -2.95 -11.74 2.46
CA ASP A 78 -2.93 -12.70 3.58
C ASP A 78 -2.21 -12.13 4.82
N ASN A 79 -1.08 -11.43 4.62
CA ASN A 79 -0.39 -10.69 5.69
C ASN A 79 0.24 -9.41 5.11
N THR A 80 0.55 -8.45 5.98
CA THR A 80 1.08 -7.14 5.58
C THR A 80 2.59 -7.02 5.69
N SER A 81 3.34 -8.12 5.84
CA SER A 81 4.82 -8.07 5.87
C SER A 81 5.39 -7.37 4.62
N ARG A 82 6.55 -6.73 4.77
CA ARG A 82 7.21 -6.02 3.66
C ARG A 82 7.45 -6.95 2.48
N GLU A 83 7.94 -8.16 2.73
CA GLU A 83 8.21 -9.16 1.70
C GLU A 83 6.94 -9.48 0.91
N ARG A 84 5.82 -9.69 1.61
CA ARG A 84 4.55 -10.02 0.99
C ARG A 84 3.97 -8.85 0.18
N VAL A 85 4.07 -7.62 0.67
CA VAL A 85 3.70 -6.41 -0.09
C VAL A 85 4.51 -6.32 -1.40
N TYR A 86 5.82 -6.56 -1.34
CA TYR A 86 6.69 -6.56 -2.52
C TYR A 86 6.33 -7.66 -3.53
N GLU A 87 6.00 -8.86 -3.05
CA GLU A 87 5.55 -9.98 -3.88
C GLU A 87 4.26 -9.66 -4.64
N VAL A 88 3.26 -9.08 -3.94
CA VAL A 88 1.99 -8.69 -4.55
C VAL A 88 2.17 -7.58 -5.58
N ILE A 89 2.95 -6.54 -5.28
CA ILE A 89 3.23 -5.46 -6.25
C ILE A 89 3.93 -6.03 -7.48
N ALA A 90 4.94 -6.89 -7.31
CA ALA A 90 5.64 -7.50 -8.43
C ALA A 90 4.71 -8.38 -9.28
N HIS A 91 3.79 -9.12 -8.65
CA HIS A 91 2.78 -9.90 -9.35
C HIS A 91 1.83 -9.02 -10.17
N LEU A 92 1.24 -7.98 -9.56
CA LEU A 92 0.33 -7.03 -10.23
C LEU A 92 1.01 -6.35 -11.42
N MET A 93 2.29 -5.97 -11.30
CA MET A 93 3.06 -5.44 -12.42
C MET A 93 3.26 -6.47 -13.53
N ALA A 94 3.54 -7.73 -13.19
CA ALA A 94 3.72 -8.80 -14.17
C ALA A 94 2.42 -9.19 -14.89
N GLN A 95 1.25 -8.94 -14.28
CA GLN A 95 -0.06 -9.16 -14.89
C GLN A 95 -0.63 -7.90 -15.57
N GLU A 96 0.10 -6.78 -15.58
CA GLU A 96 -0.39 -5.48 -16.09
C GLU A 96 -1.64 -4.96 -15.34
N GLU A 97 -1.86 -5.40 -14.10
CA GLU A 97 -3.00 -5.03 -13.26
C GLU A 97 -2.70 -3.89 -12.28
N PHE A 98 -1.43 -3.49 -12.17
CA PHE A 98 -0.97 -2.50 -11.20
C PHE A 98 -1.75 -1.18 -11.26
N GLU A 99 -1.89 -0.58 -12.45
CA GLU A 99 -2.59 0.71 -12.61
C GLU A 99 -4.11 0.61 -12.38
N THR A 100 -4.66 -0.61 -12.36
CA THR A 100 -6.07 -0.85 -12.02
C THR A 100 -6.24 -1.01 -10.50
N ALA A 101 -5.27 -1.64 -9.84
CA ALA A 101 -5.31 -1.90 -8.40
C ALA A 101 -4.90 -0.68 -7.55
N PHE A 102 -4.06 0.21 -8.09
CA PHE A 102 -3.57 1.40 -7.40
C PHE A 102 -4.19 2.67 -7.96
N THR A 103 -4.48 3.63 -7.08
CA THR A 103 -4.85 4.98 -7.51
C THR A 103 -3.62 5.83 -7.75
N LYS A 104 -3.62 6.51 -8.90
CA LYS A 104 -2.57 7.48 -9.23
C LYS A 104 -2.70 8.73 -8.35
N TYR A 105 -1.61 9.09 -7.70
CA TYR A 105 -1.46 10.36 -6.99
C TYR A 105 -0.68 11.35 -7.87
N PRO A 106 -0.77 12.67 -7.64
CA PRO A 106 0.16 13.62 -8.24
C PRO A 106 1.61 13.15 -8.19
N ASP A 107 2.30 13.31 -9.32
CA ASP A 107 3.72 12.99 -9.47
C ASP A 107 4.53 13.75 -8.40
N VAL A 108 5.65 13.15 -7.96
CA VAL A 108 6.52 13.73 -6.93
C VAL A 108 7.15 15.03 -7.41
N ASP A 109 6.98 16.10 -6.63
CA ASP A 109 7.58 17.39 -6.93
C ASP A 109 9.10 17.36 -6.72
N LYS A 110 9.85 18.13 -7.51
CA LYS A 110 11.32 18.19 -7.37
C LYS A 110 11.78 18.66 -5.99
N SER A 111 10.97 19.46 -5.29
CA SER A 111 11.26 19.90 -3.92
C SER A 111 11.23 18.74 -2.92
N GLU A 112 10.62 17.61 -3.25
CA GLU A 112 10.51 16.42 -2.40
C GLU A 112 11.65 15.40 -2.64
N ASP A 113 12.61 15.68 -3.53
CA ASP A 113 13.69 14.74 -3.88
C ASP A 113 14.48 14.23 -2.67
N TYR A 114 14.56 15.04 -1.59
CA TYR A 114 15.26 14.68 -0.34
C TYR A 114 14.59 13.54 0.45
N LEU A 115 13.33 13.19 0.14
CA LEU A 115 12.61 12.07 0.74
C LEU A 115 12.94 10.72 0.10
N TYR A 116 13.73 10.72 -0.97
CA TYR A 116 14.05 9.52 -1.75
C TYR A 116 15.55 9.24 -1.77
N PRO A 117 15.98 8.00 -2.07
CA PRO A 117 17.39 7.68 -2.21
C PRO A 117 18.10 8.59 -3.22
N THR A 118 19.38 8.90 -2.97
CA THR A 118 20.17 9.74 -3.88
C THR A 118 20.18 9.15 -5.29
N ASN A 119 19.95 9.99 -6.31
CA ASN A 119 19.84 9.60 -7.73
C ASN A 119 18.68 8.64 -8.05
N PHE A 120 17.66 8.55 -7.20
CA PHE A 120 16.47 7.72 -7.46
C PHE A 120 15.67 8.20 -8.68
N PHE A 121 15.41 9.50 -8.78
CA PHE A 121 14.68 10.06 -9.92
C PHE A 121 15.58 10.19 -11.14
N LYS A 122 15.10 9.66 -12.27
CA LYS A 122 15.75 9.84 -13.58
C LYS A 122 15.27 11.16 -14.15
N ASN A 123 16.22 12.02 -14.54
CA ASN A 123 15.87 13.22 -15.29
C ASN A 123 15.19 12.80 -16.59
N SER A 124 13.98 13.30 -16.82
CA SER A 124 13.37 13.31 -18.15
C SER A 124 14.28 14.16 -19.05
N TYR A 125 15.03 13.50 -19.93
CA TYR A 125 15.72 14.13 -21.06
C TYR A 125 14.71 14.38 -22.18
#